data_AF-A0A520HGU2-F1
#
_entry.id   AF-A0A520HGU2-F1
#
_cell.length_a   1.000
_cell.length_b   1.000
_cell.length_c   1.000
_cell.angle_alpha   90.00
_cell.angle_beta   90.00
_cell.angle_gamma   90.00
#
_symmetry.space_group_name_H-M   'P 1'
#
loop_
_entity.id
_entity.type
_entity.pdbx_description
1 polymer ?
#
loop_
_entity_poly.entity_id
_entity_poly.type
_entity_poly.pdbx_seq_one_letter_code
_entity_poly.pdbx_strand_id
1 'polypeptide(L)' 'SYAGLFGLRNIPAEHVQPFLLGEAPRLLFPFARRVLSDAVRDGGFPPLLLEPIDFSQLYLQQSEQQGIQPNVGDFGQA' A
#
# COMPACT_ATOMS: atom_id res chain seq x y z
N SER A 1 13.83 -3.26 7.13
CA SER A 1 13.12 -2.41 6.15
C SER A 1 12.73 -3.27 4.96
N TYR A 2 11.56 -3.04 4.36
CA TYR A 2 11.09 -3.74 3.15
C TYR A 2 10.72 -2.72 2.09
N ALA A 3 11.12 -2.93 0.84
CA ALA A 3 10.94 -2.00 -0.25
C ALA A 3 10.79 -2.73 -1.60
N GLY A 4 10.20 -2.07 -2.59
CA GLY A 4 10.07 -2.57 -3.96
C GLY A 4 10.43 -1.51 -4.99
N LEU A 5 10.88 -1.96 -6.16
CA LEU A 5 11.20 -1.11 -7.30
C LEU A 5 10.03 -1.12 -8.29
N PHE A 6 9.47 0.05 -8.60
CA PHE A 6 8.35 0.21 -9.53
C PHE A 6 8.77 1.01 -10.74
N GLY A 7 8.54 0.45 -11.94
CA GLY A 7 8.69 1.17 -13.20
C GLY A 7 7.36 1.76 -13.65
N LEU A 8 7.22 3.08 -13.59
CA LEU A 8 6.05 3.79 -14.10
C LEU A 8 6.30 4.21 -15.54
N ARG A 9 5.40 3.85 -16.46
CA ARG A 9 5.45 4.25 -17.87
C ARG A 9 4.08 4.75 -18.31
N ASN A 10 4.06 5.87 -19.02
CA ASN A 10 2.84 6.46 -19.59
C ASN A 10 1.74 6.78 -18.55
N ILE A 11 2.15 7.20 -17.34
CA ILE A 11 1.23 7.62 -16.27
C ILE A 11 1.25 9.16 -16.19
N PRO A 12 0.08 9.84 -16.22
CA PRO A 12 -0.01 11.28 -16.01
C PRO A 12 0.49 11.68 -14.63
N ALA A 13 1.11 12.86 -14.50
CA ALA A 13 1.76 13.29 -13.25
C ALA A 13 0.80 13.32 -12.05
N GLU A 14 -0.48 13.65 -12.27
CA GLU A 14 -1.52 13.61 -11.24
C GLU A 14 -1.81 12.19 -10.69
N HIS A 15 -1.52 11.13 -11.46
CA HIS A 15 -1.77 9.75 -11.05
C HIS A 15 -0.55 9.06 -10.44
N VAL A 16 0.63 9.69 -10.48
CA VAL A 16 1.86 9.10 -9.91
C VAL A 16 1.80 9.02 -8.39
N GLN A 17 1.40 10.10 -7.71
CA GLN A 17 1.26 10.10 -6.26
C GLN A 17 0.26 9.07 -5.72
N PRO A 18 -1.00 9.01 -6.20
CA PRO A 18 -1.98 8.04 -5.72
C PRO A 18 -1.52 6.60 -5.98
N PHE A 19 -0.81 6.34 -7.09
CA PHE A 19 -0.24 5.02 -7.33
C PHE A 19 0.85 4.67 -6.31
N LEU A 20 1.79 5.57 -6.04
CA LEU A 20 2.91 5.31 -5.13
C LEU A 20 2.47 5.17 -3.67
N LEU A 21 1.39 5.83 -3.26
CA LEU A 21 0.93 5.85 -1.87
C LEU A 21 -0.26 4.91 -1.61
N GLY A 22 -1.02 4.54 -2.63
CA GLY A 22 -2.12 3.58 -2.53
C GLY A 22 -1.73 2.19 -3.05
N GLU A 23 -1.50 2.08 -4.36
CA GLU A 23 -1.36 0.79 -5.03
C GLU A 23 0.00 0.11 -4.80
N ALA A 24 1.10 0.86 -4.88
CA ALA A 24 2.44 0.32 -4.64
C ALA A 24 2.58 -0.36 -3.26
N PRO A 25 2.17 0.24 -2.12
CA PRO A 25 2.21 -0.44 -0.83
C PRO A 25 1.21 -1.58 -0.73
N ARG A 26 0.03 -1.49 -1.36
CA ARG A 26 -0.94 -2.59 -1.45
C ARG A 26 -0.34 -3.83 -2.11
N LEU A 27 0.49 -3.66 -3.14
CA LEU A 27 1.21 -4.76 -3.80
C LEU A 27 2.34 -5.33 -2.93
N LEU A 28 3.05 -4.49 -2.17
CA LEU A 28 4.15 -4.93 -1.30
C LEU A 28 3.69 -5.60 -0.01
N PHE A 29 2.54 -5.18 0.53
CA PHE A 29 2.08 -5.56 1.87
C PHE A 29 1.91 -7.08 2.06
N PRO A 30 1.35 -7.86 1.13
CA PRO A 30 1.23 -9.32 1.30
C PRO A 30 2.59 -10.02 1.51
N PHE A 31 3.63 -9.54 0.82
CA PHE A 31 4.97 -10.09 0.92
C PHE A 31 5.66 -9.65 2.23
N ALA A 32 5.56 -8.36 2.56
CA ALA A 32 6.06 -7.84 3.83
C ALA A 32 5.41 -8.54 5.03
N ARG A 33 4.09 -8.75 4.97
CA ARG A 33 3.32 -9.49 5.97
C ARG A 33 3.82 -10.91 6.12
N ARG A 34 4.08 -11.62 5.00
CA ARG A 34 4.61 -12.98 5.04
C ARG A 34 5.96 -13.04 5.75
N VAL A 35 6.90 -12.16 5.41
CA VAL A 35 8.22 -12.08 6.06
C VAL A 35 8.07 -11.87 7.57
N LEU A 36 7.13 -11.01 7.97
CA LEU A 36 6.86 -10.77 9.39
C LEU A 36 6.22 -12.00 10.07
N SER A 37 5.24 -12.65 9.43
CA SER A 37 4.61 -13.86 9.96
C SER A 37 5.62 -15.00 10.14
N ASP A 38 6.54 -15.17 9.18
CA ASP A 38 7.61 -16.16 9.25
C ASP A 38 8.59 -15.82 10.40
N ALA A 39 9.00 -14.55 10.54
CA ALA A 39 9.86 -14.12 11.64
C ALA A 39 9.23 -14.28 13.03
N VAL A 40 7.93 -14.00 13.18
CA VAL A 40 7.20 -14.19 14.45
C VAL A 40 7.11 -15.67 14.81
N ARG A 41 6.83 -16.52 13.81
CA ARG A 41 6.77 -17.98 13.98
C ARG A 41 8.13 -18.56 14.36
N ASP A 42 9.19 -18.15 13.69
CA ASP A 42 10.56 -18.59 13.99
C ASP A 42 11.01 -18.14 15.39
N GLY A 43 10.45 -17.03 15.89
CA GLY A 43 10.63 -16.57 17.26
C GLY A 43 9.87 -17.39 18.32
N GLY A 44 9.09 -18.42 17.94
CA GLY A 44 8.31 -19.24 18.85
C GLY A 44 7.02 -18.58 19.36
N PHE A 45 6.64 -17.43 18.81
CA PHE A 45 5.42 -16.72 19.15
C PHE A 45 4.23 -17.23 18.31
N PRO A 46 2.99 -17.08 18.80
CA PRO A 46 1.79 -17.40 18.02
C PRO A 46 1.74 -16.57 16.72
N PRO A 47 1.16 -17.12 15.63
CA PRO A 47 1.12 -16.43 14.35
C PRO A 47 0.47 -15.05 14.44
N LEU A 48 1.19 -14.02 14.01
CA LEU A 48 0.65 -12.66 13.91
C LEU A 48 -0.27 -12.57 12.69
N LEU A 49 -1.58 -12.47 12.92
CA LEU A 49 -2.59 -12.26 11.90
C LEU A 49 -2.77 -10.76 11.67
N LEU A 50 -1.97 -10.20 10.76
CA LEU A 50 -2.20 -8.82 10.31
C LEU A 50 -3.43 -8.74 9.41
N GLU A 51 -4.37 -7.89 9.84
CA GLU A 51 -5.54 -7.52 9.05
C GLU A 51 -5.10 -6.79 7.77
N PRO A 52 -5.86 -6.95 6.66
CA PRO A 52 -5.60 -6.20 5.44
C PRO A 52 -5.69 -4.69 5.71
N ILE A 53 -4.65 -3.95 5.35
CA ILE A 53 -4.64 -2.49 5.44
C ILE A 53 -5.16 -1.91 4.12
N ASP A 54 -6.10 -0.98 4.19
CA ASP A 54 -6.58 -0.22 3.03
C ASP A 54 -5.73 1.04 2.81
N PHE A 55 -4.70 0.91 1.97
CA PHE A 55 -3.81 2.01 1.62
C PHE A 55 -4.51 3.11 0.80
N SER A 56 -5.62 2.79 0.10
CA SER A 56 -6.36 3.79 -0.67
C SER A 56 -7.12 4.76 0.25
N GLN A 57 -7.73 4.23 1.32
CA GLN A 57 -8.37 5.03 2.36
C GLN A 57 -7.36 5.85 3.16
N LEU A 58 -6.19 5.29 3.46
CA LEU A 58 -5.11 6.04 4.13
C LEU A 58 -4.62 7.21 3.27
N TYR A 59 -4.49 7.02 1.95
CA TYR A 59 -4.13 8.11 1.04
C TYR A 59 -5.21 9.19 0.99
N LEU A 60 -6.49 8.81 0.90
CA LEU A 60 -7.62 9.74 0.92
C LEU A 60 -7.60 10.59 2.21
N GLN A 61 -7.50 9.95 3.37
CA GLN A 61 -7.44 10.63 4.65
C GLN A 61 -6.22 11.58 4.76
N GLN A 62 -5.06 11.17 4.22
CA GLN A 62 -3.86 12.01 4.19
C GLN A 62 -4.02 13.22 3.27
N SER A 63 -4.68 13.05 2.12
CA SER A 63 -4.92 14.11 1.15
C SER A 63 -5.95 15.15 1.64
N GLU A 64 -7.00 14.70 2.36
CA GLU A 64 -7.97 15.59 3.04
C GLU A 64 -7.27 16.48 4.09
N GLN A 65 -6.34 15.91 4.86
CA GLN A 65 -5.55 16.66 5.84
C GLN A 65 -4.59 17.68 5.19
N GLN A 66 -4.19 17.44 3.94
CA GLN A 66 -3.28 18.32 3.19
C GLN A 66 -4.01 19.30 2.25
N GLY A 67 -5.35 19.28 2.22
CA GLY A 67 -6.14 20.14 1.33
C GLY A 67 -6.02 19.79 -0.17
N ILE A 68 -5.45 18.63 -0.48
CA ILE A 68 -5.28 18.11 -1.84
C ILE A 68 -6.51 17.26 -2.11
N GLN A 69 -7.47 17.74 -2.90
CA GLN A 69 -8.64 16.95 -3.31
C GLN A 69 -8.18 15.82 -4.25
N PRO A 70 -8.21 14.54 -3.84
CA PRO A 70 -7.78 13.46 -4.71
C PRO A 70 -8.94 13.10 -5.65
N ASN A 71 -8.70 13.18 -6.95
CA ASN A 71 -9.60 12.58 -7.94
C ASN A 71 -9.33 11.07 -7.94
N VAL A 72 -9.96 10.35 -7.01
CA VAL A 72 -9.88 8.88 -6.91
C VAL A 72 -10.73 8.28 -8.03
N GLY A 73 -10.15 8.24 -9.23
CA GLY A 73 -10.67 7.44 -10.33
C GLY A 73 -10.57 5.96 -9.99
N ASP A 74 -11.72 5.31 -9.98
CA ASP A 74 -11.98 3.87 -10.07
C ASP A 74 -10.89 3.05 -10.80
N PHE A 75 -9.99 2.37 -10.06
CA PHE A 75 -8.98 1.45 -10.61
C PHE A 75 -8.93 0.09 -9.91
N GLY A 76 -10.03 -0.35 -9.26
CA GLY A 76 -10.02 -1.54 -8.40
C GLY A 76 -11.12 -2.59 -8.61
N GLN A 77 -12.00 -2.43 -9.60
CA GLN A 77 -13.06 -3.40 -9.90
C GLN A 77 -13.07 -3.80 -11.38
N ALA A 78 -12.10 -4.63 -11.78
CA ALA A 78 -12.16 -5.42 -13.01
C ALA A 78 -11.39 -6.72 -12.85
#